data_AF-A0A2E2WA85-F1
#
_entry.id   AF-A0A2E2WA85-F1
#
_cell.length_a   1.000
_cell.length_b   1.000
_cell.length_c   1.000
_cell.angle_alpha   90.00
_cell.angle_beta   90.00
_cell.angle_gamma   90.00
#
_symmetry.space_group_name_H-M   'P 1'
#
loop_
_entity.id
_entity.type
_entity.pdbx_description
1 polymer ?
#
loop_
_entity_poly.entity_id
_entity_poly.type
_entity_poly.pdbx_seq_one_letter_code
_entity_poly.pdbx_strand_id
1 'polypeptide(L)'
;MSTNKSDELDLMFLYQKVKDAYKAILLGLYRWVVFLIKFWYVALLVILIGYGIGYYQEKNAVKLKETTVLVQLSFDSVDYVYNDIVSLKRKINEGDASALGEVKEYHGDLFKIGNIAIEPLQDVRDLATGVESNNRNVDVFLDLSKYEEDLLLSDMFLSQYKLHKITITATREAGKGAITGVLAYLNSNKHYDVIKENGIKNLNLELDGMKKSITAIDSILYGISKVRQDGSQTYVNTSSVVNLHSLVQEKTKLIKDIQYLETDILRAKEGIVSVINKPQFQRTASFFDSKSKIYPVVFFIFFLITVSLISLFKKLKKEDEVSKK
;
A
#
# COMPACT_ATOMS: atom_id res chain seq x y z
N MET A 1 39.86 -38.04 30.63
CA MET A 1 41.01 -37.23 30.18
C MET A 1 41.54 -37.83 28.88
N SER A 2 41.13 -37.30 27.72
CA SER A 2 41.67 -37.74 26.42
C SER A 2 41.12 -36.88 25.27
N THR A 3 41.58 -35.64 25.10
CA THR A 3 41.26 -34.80 23.93
C THR A 3 42.25 -33.66 23.91
N ASN A 4 43.22 -33.66 22.98
CA ASN A 4 44.02 -32.47 22.61
C ASN A 4 45.01 -32.75 21.46
N LYS A 5 45.37 -34.02 21.19
CA LYS A 5 46.25 -34.38 20.05
C LYS A 5 45.52 -34.59 18.72
N SER A 6 44.23 -34.89 18.76
CA SER A 6 43.37 -35.08 17.58
C SER A 6 42.89 -33.74 16.97
N ASP A 7 42.64 -32.74 17.81
CA ASP A 7 42.06 -31.46 17.37
C ASP A 7 43.10 -30.54 16.70
N GLU A 8 44.37 -30.56 17.15
CA GLU A 8 45.46 -29.82 16.49
C GLU A 8 45.80 -30.38 15.11
N LEU A 9 45.68 -31.70 14.93
CA LEU A 9 45.91 -32.36 13.64
C LEU A 9 44.82 -32.01 12.62
N ASP A 10 43.58 -31.86 13.09
CA ASP A 10 42.43 -31.56 12.24
C ASP A 10 42.40 -30.07 11.80
N LEU A 11 42.85 -29.16 12.67
CA LEU A 11 42.97 -27.72 12.32
C LEU A 11 44.04 -27.47 11.26
N MET A 12 45.19 -28.14 11.35
CA MET A 12 46.28 -28.05 10.38
C MET A 12 45.85 -28.57 8.99
N PHE A 13 45.07 -29.66 8.98
CA PHE A 13 44.48 -30.25 7.77
C PHE A 13 43.39 -29.35 7.17
N LEU A 14 42.51 -28.77 8.01
CA LEU A 14 41.52 -27.75 7.59
C LEU A 14 42.20 -26.52 6.98
N TYR A 15 43.25 -26.01 7.61
CA TYR A 15 44.02 -24.86 7.10
C TYR A 15 44.65 -25.16 5.73
N GLN A 16 45.24 -26.34 5.56
CA GLN A 16 45.77 -26.77 4.26
C GLN A 16 44.67 -26.90 3.21
N LYS A 17 43.51 -27.50 3.55
CA LYS A 17 42.36 -27.56 2.64
C LYS A 17 41.83 -26.19 2.23
N VAL A 18 41.74 -25.23 3.16
CA VAL A 18 41.32 -23.85 2.85
C VAL A 18 42.34 -23.18 1.94
N LYS A 19 43.64 -23.38 2.18
CA LYS A 19 44.72 -22.82 1.34
C LYS A 19 44.71 -23.43 -0.07
N ASP A 20 44.43 -24.72 -0.19
CA ASP A 20 44.32 -25.40 -1.47
C ASP A 20 43.04 -25.02 -2.21
N ALA A 21 41.92 -24.85 -1.50
CA ALA A 21 40.69 -24.29 -2.05
C ALA A 21 40.91 -22.85 -2.56
N TYR A 22 41.60 -22.01 -1.80
CA TYR A 22 41.94 -20.64 -2.19
C TYR A 22 42.82 -20.60 -3.44
N LYS A 23 43.86 -21.43 -3.51
CA LYS A 23 44.69 -21.58 -4.72
C LYS A 23 43.88 -22.10 -5.91
N ALA A 24 42.97 -23.05 -5.69
CA ALA A 24 42.10 -23.57 -6.74
C ALA A 24 41.15 -22.49 -7.29
N ILE A 25 40.60 -21.63 -6.41
CA ILE A 25 39.77 -20.48 -6.80
C ILE A 25 40.60 -19.49 -7.63
N LEU A 26 41.80 -19.12 -7.19
CA LEU A 26 42.70 -18.21 -7.91
C LEU A 26 43.11 -18.73 -9.29
N LEU A 27 43.49 -20.02 -9.38
CA LEU A 27 43.82 -20.68 -10.65
C LEU A 27 42.60 -20.77 -11.58
N GLY A 28 41.41 -20.99 -11.01
CA GLY A 28 40.15 -20.91 -11.73
C GLY A 28 39.94 -19.52 -12.31
N LEU A 29 40.00 -18.49 -11.49
CA LEU A 29 39.80 -17.09 -11.87
C LEU A 29 40.80 -16.63 -12.94
N TYR A 30 42.08 -17.01 -12.82
CA TYR A 30 43.10 -16.73 -13.83
C TYR A 30 42.78 -17.38 -15.18
N ARG A 31 42.43 -18.68 -15.21
CA ARG A 31 42.05 -19.36 -16.46
C ARG A 31 40.81 -18.73 -17.10
N TRP A 32 39.87 -18.29 -16.27
CA TRP A 32 38.67 -17.61 -16.73
C TRP A 32 38.97 -16.28 -17.40
N VAL A 33 39.84 -15.46 -16.81
CA VAL A 33 40.27 -14.18 -17.40
C VAL A 33 40.97 -14.44 -18.72
N VAL A 34 41.89 -15.41 -18.78
CA VAL A 34 42.58 -15.78 -20.03
C VAL A 34 41.59 -16.30 -21.09
N PHE A 35 40.59 -17.08 -20.70
CA PHE A 35 39.54 -17.56 -21.59
C PHE A 35 38.69 -16.41 -22.13
N LEU A 36 38.29 -15.47 -21.26
CA LEU A 36 37.52 -14.28 -21.64
C LEU A 36 38.29 -13.40 -22.64
N ILE A 37 39.59 -13.20 -22.41
CA ILE A 37 40.46 -12.46 -23.35
C ILE A 37 40.56 -13.19 -24.69
N LYS A 38 40.67 -14.54 -24.66
CA LYS A 38 40.79 -15.35 -25.88
C LYS A 38 39.48 -15.43 -26.69
N PHE A 39 38.33 -15.43 -26.02
CA PHE A 39 37.00 -15.56 -26.64
C PHE A 39 36.17 -14.28 -26.51
N TRP A 40 36.83 -13.11 -26.47
CA TRP A 40 36.17 -11.81 -26.30
C TRP A 40 35.11 -11.53 -27.39
N TYR A 41 35.35 -12.01 -28.61
CA TYR A 41 34.41 -11.90 -29.74
C TYR A 41 33.13 -12.73 -29.53
N VAL A 42 33.21 -13.90 -28.87
CA VAL A 42 32.05 -14.72 -28.52
C VAL A 42 31.22 -14.01 -27.44
N ALA A 43 31.89 -13.45 -26.43
CA ALA A 43 31.21 -12.66 -25.40
C ALA A 43 30.49 -11.44 -26.01
N LEU A 44 31.11 -10.76 -26.97
CA LEU A 44 30.51 -9.64 -27.69
C LEU A 44 29.28 -10.08 -28.50
N LEU A 45 29.34 -11.22 -29.21
CA LEU A 45 28.21 -11.79 -29.95
C LEU A 45 27.02 -12.08 -29.02
N VAL A 46 27.28 -12.69 -27.86
CA VAL A 46 26.23 -13.02 -26.86
C VAL A 46 25.56 -11.75 -26.34
N ILE A 47 26.33 -10.70 -26.06
CA ILE A 47 25.81 -9.40 -25.61
C ILE A 47 24.92 -8.76 -26.69
N LEU A 48 25.34 -8.81 -27.96
CA LEU A 48 24.55 -8.28 -29.09
C LEU A 48 23.23 -9.04 -29.27
N ILE A 49 23.26 -10.37 -29.18
CA ILE A 49 22.05 -11.20 -29.24
C ILE A 49 21.13 -10.86 -28.06
N GLY A 50 21.67 -10.75 -26.85
CA GLY A 50 20.92 -10.35 -25.66
C GLY A 50 20.28 -8.98 -25.80
N TYR A 51 20.99 -8.03 -26.40
CA TYR A 51 20.47 -6.68 -26.67
C TYR A 51 19.34 -6.73 -27.71
N GLY A 52 19.53 -7.46 -28.82
CA GLY A 52 18.51 -7.59 -29.86
C GLY A 52 17.21 -8.19 -29.33
N ILE A 53 17.29 -9.29 -28.57
CA ILE A 53 16.13 -9.93 -27.93
C ILE A 53 15.50 -8.98 -26.90
N GLY A 54 16.32 -8.32 -26.07
CA GLY A 54 15.86 -7.38 -25.06
C GLY A 54 15.13 -6.18 -25.65
N TYR A 55 15.66 -5.60 -26.73
CA TYR A 55 15.05 -4.49 -27.47
C TYR A 55 13.73 -4.91 -28.13
N TYR A 56 13.68 -6.07 -28.77
CA TYR A 56 12.45 -6.59 -29.37
C TYR A 56 11.34 -6.79 -28.32
N GLN A 57 11.68 -7.38 -27.18
CA GLN A 57 10.70 -7.53 -26.08
C GLN A 57 10.31 -6.19 -25.46
N GLU A 58 11.22 -5.23 -25.31
CA GLU A 58 10.90 -3.92 -24.74
C GLU A 58 9.99 -3.09 -25.66
N LYS A 59 10.14 -3.24 -26.97
CA LYS A 59 9.26 -2.61 -27.96
C LYS A 59 7.84 -3.18 -27.88
N ASN A 60 7.71 -4.48 -27.66
CA ASN A 60 6.44 -5.19 -27.60
C ASN A 60 5.86 -5.28 -26.19
N ALA A 61 6.60 -4.87 -25.16
CA ALA A 61 6.13 -4.89 -23.79
C ALA A 61 5.05 -3.83 -23.58
N VAL A 62 3.95 -4.25 -22.96
CA VAL A 62 2.88 -3.36 -22.53
C VAL A 62 3.45 -2.46 -21.43
N LYS A 63 3.65 -1.18 -21.76
CA LYS A 63 4.13 -0.22 -20.76
C LYS A 63 2.99 0.13 -19.82
N LEU A 64 3.15 -0.21 -18.56
CA LEU A 64 2.17 0.07 -17.53
C LEU A 64 2.27 1.53 -17.07
N LYS A 65 1.14 2.06 -16.64
CA LYS A 65 1.02 3.31 -15.89
C LYS A 65 0.27 3.02 -14.61
N GLU A 66 0.54 3.82 -13.59
CA GLU A 66 -0.11 3.71 -12.30
C GLU A 66 -0.70 5.06 -11.92
N THR A 67 -1.82 5.02 -11.21
CA THR A 67 -2.38 6.19 -10.57
C THR A 67 -2.87 5.84 -9.18
N THR A 68 -2.86 6.84 -8.32
CA THR A 68 -3.29 6.73 -6.94
C THR A 68 -4.47 7.66 -6.72
N VAL A 69 -5.60 7.08 -6.37
CA VAL A 69 -6.84 7.79 -6.05
C VAL A 69 -6.98 7.82 -4.53
N LEU A 70 -7.01 9.01 -3.94
CA LEU A 70 -7.30 9.18 -2.53
C LEU A 70 -8.81 9.28 -2.39
N VAL A 71 -9.39 8.37 -1.62
CA VAL A 71 -10.84 8.28 -1.43
C VAL A 71 -11.21 8.33 0.05
N GLN A 72 -12.36 8.90 0.35
CA GLN A 72 -13.01 8.76 1.64
C GLN A 72 -14.19 7.81 1.51
N LEU A 73 -14.20 6.79 2.37
CA LEU A 73 -15.26 5.81 2.46
C LEU A 73 -16.24 6.26 3.54
N SER A 74 -17.53 6.33 3.21
CA SER A 74 -18.57 6.82 4.12
C SER A 74 -19.47 5.68 4.60
N PHE A 75 -20.19 5.89 5.71
CA PHE A 75 -21.26 4.98 6.19
C PHE A 75 -20.83 3.53 6.45
N ASP A 76 -19.65 3.33 7.06
CA ASP A 76 -19.09 2.00 7.36
C ASP A 76 -19.02 1.07 6.13
N SER A 77 -18.78 1.67 4.96
CA SER A 77 -18.76 0.97 3.68
C SER A 77 -17.46 0.24 3.37
N VAL A 78 -16.48 0.30 4.26
CA VAL A 78 -15.10 -0.15 4.00
C VAL A 78 -15.08 -1.59 3.50
N ASP A 79 -15.67 -2.51 4.26
CA ASP A 79 -15.68 -3.94 3.90
C ASP A 79 -16.35 -4.21 2.55
N TYR A 80 -17.41 -3.46 2.24
CA TYR A 80 -18.12 -3.57 0.97
C TYR A 80 -17.26 -3.10 -0.19
N VAL A 81 -16.61 -1.94 -0.07
CA VAL A 81 -15.75 -1.37 -1.10
C VAL A 81 -14.54 -2.26 -1.37
N TYR A 82 -13.95 -2.85 -0.32
CA TYR A 82 -12.85 -3.80 -0.45
C TYR A 82 -13.29 -5.05 -1.23
N ASN A 83 -14.44 -5.62 -0.88
CA ASN A 83 -15.01 -6.77 -1.59
C ASN A 83 -15.39 -6.46 -3.05
N ASP A 84 -15.89 -5.25 -3.30
CA ASP A 84 -16.21 -4.79 -4.64
C ASP A 84 -14.97 -4.60 -5.51
N ILE A 85 -13.85 -4.14 -4.94
CA ILE A 85 -12.57 -4.05 -5.65
C ILE A 85 -12.06 -5.44 -6.03
N VAL A 86 -12.14 -6.42 -5.11
CA VAL A 86 -11.77 -7.82 -5.40
C VAL A 86 -12.65 -8.37 -6.53
N SER A 87 -13.96 -8.13 -6.45
CA SER A 87 -14.93 -8.59 -7.44
C SER A 87 -14.72 -7.93 -8.80
N LEU A 88 -14.48 -6.61 -8.82
CA LEU A 88 -14.20 -5.84 -10.03
C LEU A 88 -12.93 -6.34 -10.71
N LYS A 89 -11.85 -6.51 -9.96
CA LYS A 89 -10.58 -7.05 -10.47
C LYS A 89 -10.79 -8.42 -11.11
N ARG A 90 -11.54 -9.32 -10.47
CA ARG A 90 -11.87 -10.63 -11.03
C ARG A 90 -12.64 -10.50 -12.34
N LYS A 91 -13.71 -9.71 -12.38
CA LYS A 91 -14.53 -9.49 -13.59
C LYS A 91 -13.75 -8.90 -14.76
N ILE A 92 -12.84 -7.96 -14.49
CA ILE A 92 -11.94 -7.37 -15.50
C ILE A 92 -11.00 -8.44 -16.05
N ASN A 93 -10.39 -9.24 -15.18
CA ASN A 93 -9.46 -10.30 -15.58
C ASN A 93 -10.12 -11.41 -16.40
N GLU A 94 -11.38 -11.73 -16.10
CA GLU A 94 -12.18 -12.72 -16.81
C GLU A 94 -12.74 -12.17 -18.14
N GLY A 95 -12.70 -10.85 -18.37
CA GLY A 95 -13.27 -10.23 -19.56
C GLY A 95 -14.79 -10.25 -19.60
N ASP A 96 -15.46 -10.42 -18.45
CA ASP A 96 -16.92 -10.57 -18.38
C ASP A 96 -17.64 -9.21 -18.48
N ALA A 97 -17.94 -8.82 -19.71
CA ALA A 97 -18.69 -7.61 -20.01
C ALA A 97 -20.14 -7.65 -19.48
N SER A 98 -20.74 -8.84 -19.35
CA SER A 98 -22.10 -8.98 -18.82
C SER A 98 -22.14 -8.70 -17.31
N ALA A 99 -21.14 -9.16 -16.56
CA ALA A 99 -21.01 -8.91 -15.13
C ALA A 99 -20.65 -7.46 -14.76
N LEU A 100 -20.24 -6.65 -15.73
CA LEU A 100 -19.97 -5.21 -15.62
C LEU A 100 -21.08 -4.36 -16.26
N GLY A 101 -22.30 -4.89 -16.30
CA GLY A 101 -23.44 -4.27 -16.98
C GLY A 101 -23.81 -2.86 -16.48
N GLU A 102 -23.47 -2.52 -15.24
CA GLU A 102 -23.74 -1.21 -14.62
C GLU A 102 -22.80 -0.11 -15.14
N VAL A 103 -21.62 -0.49 -15.66
CA VAL A 103 -20.56 0.42 -16.12
C VAL A 103 -20.18 0.17 -17.58
N LYS A 104 -21.17 -0.20 -18.41
CA LYS A 104 -21.02 -0.50 -19.85
C LYS A 104 -20.25 0.55 -20.64
N GLU A 105 -20.47 1.82 -20.32
CA GLU A 105 -19.83 2.94 -21.01
C GLU A 105 -18.30 2.96 -20.83
N TYR A 106 -17.78 2.31 -19.77
CA TYR A 106 -16.36 2.28 -19.42
C TYR A 106 -15.66 0.97 -19.77
N HIS A 107 -16.35 -0.02 -20.36
CA HIS A 107 -15.77 -1.34 -20.66
C HIS A 107 -14.44 -1.25 -21.42
N GLY A 108 -14.38 -0.42 -22.46
CA GLY A 108 -13.18 -0.25 -23.27
C GLY A 108 -11.95 0.24 -22.49
N ASP A 109 -12.15 0.96 -21.38
CA ASP A 109 -11.07 1.41 -20.51
C ASP A 109 -10.86 0.51 -19.28
N LEU A 110 -11.93 -0.09 -18.74
CA LEU A 110 -11.85 -1.03 -17.62
C LEU A 110 -11.04 -2.28 -17.98
N PHE A 111 -11.23 -2.84 -19.18
CA PHE A 111 -10.46 -4.00 -19.64
C PHE A 111 -8.98 -3.70 -19.93
N LYS A 112 -8.56 -2.43 -19.87
CA LYS A 112 -7.14 -2.03 -19.94
C LYS A 112 -6.48 -1.96 -18.56
N ILE A 113 -7.23 -2.18 -17.48
CA ILE A 113 -6.70 -2.22 -16.12
C ILE A 113 -6.06 -3.59 -15.89
N GLY A 114 -4.81 -3.59 -15.43
CA GLY A 114 -4.09 -4.81 -15.07
C GLY A 114 -4.21 -5.17 -13.59
N ASN A 115 -4.27 -4.16 -12.70
CA ASN A 115 -4.43 -4.37 -11.27
C ASN A 115 -5.15 -3.21 -10.59
N ILE A 116 -5.88 -3.52 -9.53
CA ILE A 116 -6.50 -2.57 -8.62
C ILE A 116 -6.19 -3.05 -7.20
N ALA A 117 -5.70 -2.16 -6.35
CA ALA A 117 -5.43 -2.43 -4.95
C ALA A 117 -5.98 -1.28 -4.09
N ILE A 118 -6.41 -1.58 -2.88
CA ILE A 118 -6.89 -0.61 -1.90
C ILE A 118 -6.18 -0.80 -0.57
N GLU A 119 -5.76 0.30 0.03
CA GLU A 119 -5.03 0.32 1.30
C GLU A 119 -5.56 1.47 2.18
N PRO A 120 -5.64 1.30 3.51
CA PRO A 120 -6.00 2.40 4.40
C PRO A 120 -4.88 3.45 4.44
N LEU A 121 -5.27 4.72 4.55
CA LEU A 121 -4.31 5.78 4.87
C LEU A 121 -4.19 5.85 6.39
N GLN A 122 -3.09 5.31 6.91
CA GLN A 122 -2.86 5.20 8.36
C GLN A 122 -2.78 6.59 9.00
N ASP A 123 -3.82 6.98 9.74
CA ASP A 123 -3.79 8.11 10.66
C ASP A 123 -4.20 7.60 12.05
N VAL A 124 -3.28 7.65 13.01
CA VAL A 124 -3.51 7.21 14.39
C VAL A 124 -4.64 8.02 15.05
N ARG A 125 -4.92 9.24 14.57
CA ARG A 125 -6.02 10.06 15.06
C ARG A 125 -7.38 9.51 14.67
N ASP A 126 -7.49 8.85 13.53
CA ASP A 126 -8.74 8.22 13.09
C ASP A 126 -9.07 7.03 14.02
N LEU A 127 -8.06 6.25 14.41
CA LEU A 127 -8.21 5.20 15.43
C LEU A 127 -8.60 5.75 16.82
N ALA A 128 -8.15 6.95 17.18
CA ALA A 128 -8.48 7.57 18.46
C ALA A 128 -9.87 8.23 18.48
N THR A 129 -10.45 8.54 17.31
CA THR A 129 -11.71 9.29 17.17
C THR A 129 -12.90 8.41 16.76
N GLY A 130 -12.69 7.32 16.01
CA GLY A 130 -13.73 6.31 15.72
C GLY A 130 -14.11 5.45 16.93
N VAL A 131 -13.37 5.58 18.02
CA VAL A 131 -13.59 4.83 19.25
C VAL A 131 -14.50 5.65 20.15
N GLU A 132 -15.79 5.31 20.12
CA GLU A 132 -16.67 5.61 21.24
C GLU A 132 -15.97 5.19 22.55
N SER A 133 -16.21 5.97 23.59
CA SER A 133 -15.41 6.16 24.82
C SER A 133 -15.18 4.92 25.72
N ASN A 134 -15.29 3.69 25.20
CA ASN A 134 -15.30 2.47 25.99
C ASN A 134 -14.64 1.24 25.34
N ASN A 135 -13.95 1.36 24.20
CA ASN A 135 -13.26 0.20 23.62
C ASN A 135 -11.83 0.04 24.17
N ARG A 136 -11.71 -0.56 25.37
CA ARG A 136 -10.44 -0.94 26.03
C ARG A 136 -9.45 -1.69 25.10
N ASN A 137 -9.95 -2.30 24.03
CA ASN A 137 -9.12 -3.03 23.09
C ASN A 137 -8.24 -2.10 22.25
N VAL A 138 -8.67 -0.87 21.96
CA VAL A 138 -7.87 0.08 21.16
C VAL A 138 -6.73 0.69 21.96
N ASP A 139 -6.93 0.98 23.24
CA ASP A 139 -5.86 1.46 24.12
C ASP A 139 -4.74 0.42 24.29
N VAL A 140 -5.14 -0.84 24.54
CA VAL A 140 -4.19 -1.96 24.66
C VAL A 140 -3.49 -2.23 23.33
N PHE A 141 -4.18 -2.06 22.20
CA PHE A 141 -3.62 -2.31 20.88
C PHE A 141 -2.73 -1.18 20.36
N LEU A 142 -3.07 0.09 20.62
CA LEU A 142 -2.21 1.25 20.36
C LEU A 142 -0.90 1.15 21.15
N ASP A 143 -0.94 0.49 22.31
CA ASP A 143 0.27 0.21 23.08
C ASP A 143 1.12 -0.91 22.43
N LEU A 144 0.48 -1.93 21.85
CA LEU A 144 1.14 -3.02 21.10
C LEU A 144 1.66 -2.58 19.73
N SER A 145 0.93 -1.71 19.01
CA SER A 145 1.32 -1.22 17.68
C SER A 145 2.55 -0.31 17.70
N LYS A 146 2.97 0.17 18.89
CA LYS A 146 4.28 0.84 19.07
C LYS A 146 5.46 -0.11 18.82
N TYR A 147 5.22 -1.43 18.89
CA TYR A 147 6.24 -2.46 18.76
C TYR A 147 6.14 -3.27 17.47
N GLU A 148 4.97 -3.32 16.82
CA GLU A 148 4.75 -4.00 15.54
C GLU A 148 4.02 -3.08 14.53
N GLU A 149 4.73 -2.65 13.49
CA GLU A 149 4.20 -1.73 12.45
C GLU A 149 3.04 -2.35 11.63
N ASP A 150 3.03 -3.67 11.45
CA ASP A 150 2.01 -4.39 10.66
C ASP A 150 0.66 -4.55 11.40
N LEU A 151 0.60 -4.31 12.71
CA LEU A 151 -0.65 -4.44 13.48
C LEU A 151 -1.71 -3.42 13.03
N LEU A 152 -1.29 -2.21 12.65
CA LEU A 152 -2.15 -1.15 12.13
C LEU A 152 -2.74 -1.48 10.74
N LEU A 153 -2.17 -2.46 10.05
CA LEU A 153 -2.64 -2.95 8.75
C LEU A 153 -3.58 -4.15 8.86
N SER A 154 -3.82 -4.65 10.08
CA SER A 154 -4.68 -5.82 10.25
C SER A 154 -6.12 -5.53 9.79
N ASP A 155 -6.75 -6.54 9.18
CA ASP A 155 -8.12 -6.46 8.65
C ASP A 155 -9.13 -5.96 9.69
N MET A 156 -8.84 -6.14 10.98
CA MET A 156 -9.68 -5.71 12.10
C MET A 156 -9.86 -4.19 12.21
N PHE A 157 -8.91 -3.39 11.70
CA PHE A 157 -8.94 -1.92 11.81
C PHE A 157 -9.23 -1.23 10.48
N LEU A 158 -9.35 -1.96 9.38
CA LEU A 158 -9.66 -1.40 8.07
C LEU A 158 -10.91 -0.51 8.14
N SER A 159 -11.96 -0.99 8.81
CA SER A 159 -13.22 -0.25 8.98
C SER A 159 -13.09 1.05 9.77
N GLN A 160 -12.01 1.22 10.55
CA GLN A 160 -11.81 2.39 11.42
C GLN A 160 -11.14 3.56 10.68
N TYR A 161 -10.51 3.31 9.53
CA TYR A 161 -9.90 4.35 8.72
C TYR A 161 -10.93 4.98 7.80
N LYS A 162 -11.10 6.31 7.84
CA LYS A 162 -12.00 7.00 6.91
C LYS A 162 -11.38 7.14 5.52
N LEU A 163 -10.07 7.37 5.49
CA LEU A 163 -9.32 7.65 4.26
C LEU A 163 -8.62 6.40 3.74
N HIS A 164 -8.72 6.22 2.43
CA HIS A 164 -8.18 5.07 1.73
C HIS A 164 -7.50 5.51 0.44
N LYS A 165 -6.58 4.68 -0.02
CA LYS A 165 -5.81 4.87 -1.23
C LYS A 165 -6.09 3.71 -2.18
N ILE A 166 -6.68 4.02 -3.33
CA ILE A 166 -6.89 3.04 -4.40
C ILE A 166 -5.78 3.24 -5.45
N THR A 167 -4.97 2.20 -5.63
CA THR A 167 -3.92 2.16 -6.64
C THR A 167 -4.42 1.39 -7.86
N ILE A 168 -4.40 2.03 -9.03
CA ILE A 168 -4.83 1.45 -10.30
C ILE A 168 -3.62 1.36 -11.23
N THR A 169 -3.29 0.14 -11.64
CA THR A 169 -2.27 -0.12 -12.66
C THR A 169 -2.94 -0.50 -13.97
N ALA A 170 -2.63 0.20 -15.04
CA ALA A 170 -3.28 0.01 -16.34
C ALA A 170 -2.29 0.09 -17.51
N THR A 171 -2.72 -0.34 -18.70
CA THR A 171 -1.92 -0.21 -19.91
C THR A 171 -1.78 1.26 -20.32
N ARG A 172 -0.79 1.58 -21.17
CA ARG A 172 -0.52 2.95 -21.65
C ARG A 172 -1.75 3.65 -22.24
N GLU A 173 -2.65 2.89 -22.87
CA GLU A 173 -3.86 3.35 -23.57
C GLU A 173 -5.03 3.63 -22.63
N ALA A 174 -4.92 3.25 -21.36
CA ALA A 174 -5.91 3.59 -20.35
C ALA A 174 -5.91 5.11 -20.12
N GLY A 175 -7.07 5.71 -20.31
CA GLY A 175 -7.33 7.12 -20.05
C GLY A 175 -8.03 7.35 -18.72
N LYS A 176 -8.55 8.56 -18.53
CA LYS A 176 -9.36 8.91 -17.35
C LYS A 176 -10.59 8.02 -17.18
N GLY A 177 -11.14 7.49 -18.27
CA GLY A 177 -12.30 6.59 -18.26
C GLY A 177 -12.08 5.32 -17.44
N ALA A 178 -10.83 4.85 -17.30
CA ALA A 178 -10.52 3.72 -16.41
C ALA A 178 -10.75 4.08 -14.94
N ILE A 179 -10.30 5.26 -14.52
CA ILE A 179 -10.48 5.77 -13.14
C ILE A 179 -11.97 6.03 -12.88
N THR A 180 -12.64 6.73 -13.81
CA THR A 180 -14.06 7.03 -13.70
C THR A 180 -14.90 5.74 -13.66
N GLY A 181 -14.57 4.75 -14.48
CA GLY A 181 -15.26 3.46 -14.51
C GLY A 181 -15.14 2.68 -13.20
N VAL A 182 -13.95 2.68 -12.58
CA VAL A 182 -13.75 2.06 -11.26
C VAL A 182 -14.61 2.76 -10.22
N LEU A 183 -14.56 4.09 -10.15
CA LEU A 183 -15.34 4.86 -9.18
C LEU A 183 -16.86 4.74 -9.41
N ALA A 184 -17.29 4.66 -10.66
CA ALA A 184 -18.69 4.44 -11.01
C ALA A 184 -19.16 3.06 -10.54
N TYR A 185 -18.35 2.01 -10.76
CA TYR A 185 -18.68 0.65 -10.31
C TYR A 185 -18.80 0.57 -8.78
N LEU A 186 -17.89 1.22 -8.05
CA LEU A 186 -17.94 1.23 -6.58
C LEU A 186 -19.15 2.01 -6.03
N ASN A 187 -19.81 2.83 -6.85
CA ASN A 187 -20.98 3.62 -6.46
C ASN A 187 -22.29 3.18 -7.16
N SER A 188 -22.29 2.17 -8.03
CA SER A 188 -23.46 1.81 -8.86
C SER A 188 -24.48 0.87 -8.21
N ASN A 189 -24.20 0.40 -6.99
CA ASN A 189 -25.06 -0.55 -6.30
C ASN A 189 -26.29 0.13 -5.69
N LYS A 190 -27.49 -0.40 -5.98
CA LYS A 190 -28.76 0.12 -5.44
C LYS A 190 -28.85 0.08 -3.91
N HIS A 191 -28.21 -0.88 -3.25
CA HIS A 191 -28.14 -0.91 -1.78
C HIS A 191 -27.36 0.29 -1.23
N TYR A 192 -26.37 0.78 -1.97
CA TYR A 192 -25.54 1.91 -1.57
C TYR A 192 -26.31 3.23 -1.60
N ASP A 193 -27.25 3.39 -2.52
CA ASP A 193 -28.09 4.58 -2.54
C ASP A 193 -28.96 4.69 -1.28
N VAL A 194 -29.52 3.57 -0.82
CA VAL A 194 -30.33 3.54 0.42
C VAL A 194 -29.47 3.83 1.65
N ILE A 195 -28.27 3.24 1.73
CA ILE A 195 -27.31 3.48 2.81
C ILE A 195 -26.90 4.95 2.82
N LYS A 196 -26.56 5.51 1.65
CA LYS A 196 -26.17 6.91 1.47
C LYS A 196 -27.29 7.86 1.89
N GLU A 197 -28.52 7.63 1.44
CA GLU A 197 -29.65 8.49 1.78
C GLU A 197 -29.92 8.51 3.30
N ASN A 198 -30.00 7.33 3.92
CA ASN A 198 -30.22 7.21 5.36
C ASN A 198 -29.03 7.78 6.15
N GLY A 199 -27.81 7.52 5.70
CA GLY A 199 -26.59 8.04 6.30
C GLY A 199 -26.54 9.57 6.28
N ILE A 200 -26.81 10.20 5.14
CA ILE A 200 -26.90 11.67 5.04
C ILE A 200 -28.00 12.21 5.95
N LYS A 201 -29.16 11.55 6.02
CA LYS A 201 -30.23 11.95 6.91
C LYS A 201 -29.80 11.92 8.37
N ASN A 202 -29.12 10.86 8.81
CA ASN A 202 -28.61 10.71 10.17
C ASN A 202 -27.57 11.78 10.51
N LEU A 203 -26.60 12.04 9.61
CA LEU A 203 -25.60 13.09 9.80
C LEU A 203 -26.25 14.48 9.93
N ASN A 204 -27.31 14.76 9.17
CA ASN A 204 -28.03 16.04 9.31
C ASN A 204 -28.81 16.14 10.63
N LEU A 205 -29.36 15.03 11.14
CA LEU A 205 -30.00 15.00 12.46
C LEU A 205 -28.99 15.26 13.58
N GLU A 206 -27.80 14.67 13.48
CA GLU A 206 -26.69 14.92 14.40
C GLU A 206 -26.26 16.39 14.36
N LEU A 207 -26.07 16.95 13.15
CA LEU A 207 -25.73 18.35 12.95
C LEU A 207 -26.75 19.31 13.58
N ASP A 208 -28.04 19.05 13.39
CA ASP A 208 -29.12 19.83 14.00
C ASP A 208 -29.12 19.70 15.54
N GLY A 209 -28.90 18.49 16.06
CA GLY A 209 -28.75 18.24 17.50
C GLY A 209 -27.59 19.01 18.12
N MET A 210 -26.44 19.06 17.45
CA MET A 210 -25.28 19.84 17.89
C MET A 210 -25.55 21.35 17.88
N LYS A 211 -26.20 21.87 16.83
CA LYS A 211 -26.60 23.29 16.73
C LYS A 211 -27.59 23.69 17.83
N LYS A 212 -28.54 22.81 18.16
CA LYS A 212 -29.45 22.99 19.31
C LYS A 212 -28.72 22.96 20.65
N SER A 213 -27.72 22.08 20.81
CA SER A 213 -26.90 22.00 22.03
C SER A 213 -26.10 23.29 22.26
N ILE A 214 -25.51 23.85 21.21
CA ILE A 214 -24.85 25.18 21.28
C ILE A 214 -25.84 26.26 21.72
N THR A 215 -27.05 26.27 21.15
CA THR A 215 -28.09 27.24 21.51
C THR A 215 -28.53 27.12 22.98
N ALA A 216 -28.62 25.89 23.48
CA ALA A 216 -28.93 25.62 24.89
C ALA A 216 -27.80 26.10 25.82
N ILE A 217 -26.54 25.84 25.45
CA ILE A 217 -25.37 26.37 26.17
C ILE A 217 -25.43 27.89 26.21
N ASP A 218 -25.65 28.55 25.07
CA ASP A 218 -25.73 30.02 24.99
C ASP A 218 -26.84 30.59 25.88
N SER A 219 -27.98 29.92 25.95
CA SER A 219 -29.08 30.29 26.84
C SER A 219 -28.70 30.18 28.33
N ILE A 220 -27.98 29.12 28.72
CA ILE A 220 -27.47 28.94 30.09
C ILE A 220 -26.45 30.05 30.43
N LEU A 221 -25.50 30.31 29.55
CA LEU A 221 -24.47 31.35 29.72
C LEU A 221 -25.11 32.73 29.89
N TYR A 222 -26.13 33.04 29.10
CA TYR A 222 -26.90 34.28 29.19
C TYR A 222 -27.74 34.37 30.47
N GLY A 223 -28.35 33.27 30.91
CA GLY A 223 -29.07 33.21 32.18
C GLY A 223 -28.17 33.54 33.37
N ILE A 224 -26.95 32.98 33.39
CA ILE A 224 -25.95 33.26 34.44
C ILE A 224 -25.51 34.73 34.43
N SER A 225 -25.35 35.36 33.27
CA SER A 225 -24.94 36.77 33.18
C SER A 225 -26.03 37.73 33.67
N LYS A 226 -27.31 37.41 33.44
CA LYS A 226 -28.46 38.21 33.94
C LYS A 226 -28.61 38.17 35.45
N VAL A 227 -28.45 37.01 36.09
CA VAL A 227 -28.56 36.88 37.56
C VAL A 227 -27.56 37.75 38.30
N ARG A 228 -26.41 38.09 37.68
CA ARG A 228 -25.41 38.99 38.28
C ARG A 228 -25.78 40.48 38.23
N GLN A 229 -26.77 40.89 37.42
CA GLN A 229 -27.13 42.31 37.26
C GLN A 229 -28.25 42.77 38.20
N ASP A 230 -29.09 41.87 38.71
CA ASP A 230 -30.16 42.21 39.65
C ASP A 230 -29.62 42.07 41.09
N GLY A 231 -29.35 43.21 41.73
CA GLY A 231 -28.51 43.38 42.93
C GLY A 231 -28.97 42.76 44.25
N SER A 232 -29.69 41.64 44.24
CA SER A 232 -29.97 40.83 45.41
C SER A 232 -28.79 39.89 45.68
N GLN A 233 -28.16 40.00 46.86
CA GLN A 233 -26.99 39.22 47.25
C GLN A 233 -27.20 37.72 47.02
N THR A 234 -26.64 37.21 45.93
CA THR A 234 -26.75 35.81 45.56
C THR A 234 -25.37 35.19 45.69
N TYR A 235 -25.23 34.28 46.66
CA TYR A 235 -24.03 33.48 46.86
C TYR A 235 -23.67 32.76 45.55
N VAL A 236 -22.63 33.23 44.87
CA VAL A 236 -22.06 32.50 43.74
C VAL A 236 -21.38 31.27 44.31
N ASN A 237 -22.10 30.15 44.32
CA ASN A 237 -21.52 28.85 44.63
C ASN A 237 -20.34 28.65 43.67
N THR A 238 -19.13 28.47 44.20
CA THR A 238 -17.87 28.31 43.43
C THR A 238 -17.95 27.18 42.41
N SER A 239 -18.84 26.21 42.65
CA SER A 239 -19.25 25.15 41.70
C SER A 239 -19.73 25.70 40.35
N SER A 240 -20.39 26.87 40.32
CA SER A 240 -20.96 27.48 39.11
C SER A 240 -19.91 28.07 38.17
N VAL A 241 -18.75 28.47 38.68
CA VAL A 241 -17.64 29.04 37.87
C VAL A 241 -16.83 27.92 37.20
N VAL A 242 -16.65 26.78 37.88
CA VAL A 242 -16.02 25.58 37.29
C VAL A 242 -16.87 25.00 36.15
N ASN A 243 -18.20 25.04 36.31
CA ASN A 243 -19.12 24.59 35.26
C ASN A 243 -19.15 25.54 34.05
N LEU A 244 -18.90 26.84 34.23
CA LEU A 244 -18.87 27.81 33.14
C LEU A 244 -17.74 27.53 32.14
N HIS A 245 -16.53 27.27 32.65
CA HIS A 245 -15.40 26.93 31.80
C HIS A 245 -15.67 25.68 30.97
N SER A 246 -16.23 24.64 31.59
CA SER A 246 -16.58 23.38 30.95
C SER A 246 -17.61 23.56 29.83
N LEU A 247 -18.64 24.39 30.05
CA LEU A 247 -19.65 24.72 29.02
C LEU A 247 -19.05 25.46 27.82
N VAL A 248 -18.14 26.40 28.07
CA VAL A 248 -17.45 27.13 26.99
C VAL A 248 -16.53 26.19 26.21
N GLN A 249 -15.79 25.31 26.89
CA GLN A 249 -14.96 24.29 26.24
C GLN A 249 -15.80 23.36 25.37
N GLU A 250 -16.92 22.84 25.90
CA GLU A 250 -17.81 21.97 25.13
C GLU A 250 -18.40 22.70 23.92
N LYS A 251 -18.80 23.97 24.07
CA LYS A 251 -19.23 24.79 22.92
C LYS A 251 -18.14 24.90 21.86
N THR A 252 -16.89 25.18 22.23
CA THR A 252 -15.78 25.26 21.28
C THR A 252 -15.55 23.92 20.57
N LYS A 253 -15.66 22.81 21.30
CA LYS A 253 -15.58 21.46 20.74
C LYS A 253 -16.71 21.21 19.73
N LEU A 254 -17.96 21.45 20.12
CA LEU A 254 -19.13 21.29 19.24
C LEU A 254 -19.02 22.13 17.96
N ILE A 255 -18.51 23.36 18.03
CA ILE A 255 -18.29 24.20 16.83
C ILE A 255 -17.29 23.53 15.88
N LYS A 256 -16.20 22.97 16.41
CA LYS A 256 -15.19 22.28 15.62
C LYS A 256 -15.75 20.99 15.00
N ASP A 257 -16.48 20.22 15.79
CA ASP A 257 -17.10 18.96 15.37
C ASP A 257 -18.16 19.22 14.28
N ILE A 258 -18.93 20.33 14.37
CA ILE A 258 -19.85 20.78 13.32
C ILE A 258 -19.11 21.02 11.99
N GLN A 259 -17.94 21.67 12.01
CA GLN A 259 -17.17 21.94 10.79
C GLN A 259 -16.69 20.65 10.12
N TYR A 260 -16.26 19.67 10.91
CA TYR A 260 -15.89 18.35 10.41
C TYR A 260 -17.10 17.62 9.84
N LEU A 261 -18.22 17.61 10.56
CA LEU A 261 -19.45 16.95 10.14
C LEU A 261 -20.03 17.56 8.86
N GLU A 262 -20.02 18.88 8.72
CA GLU A 262 -20.45 19.57 7.48
C GLU A 262 -19.56 19.19 6.29
N THR A 263 -18.25 19.03 6.51
CA THR A 263 -17.32 18.56 5.48
C THR A 263 -17.59 17.10 5.10
N ASP A 264 -17.81 16.23 6.09
CA ASP A 264 -18.14 14.82 5.86
C ASP A 264 -19.47 14.67 5.10
N ILE A 265 -20.49 15.47 5.43
CA ILE A 265 -21.78 15.51 4.69
C ILE A 265 -21.57 15.92 3.23
N LEU A 266 -20.73 16.93 2.97
CA LEU A 266 -20.46 17.38 1.60
C LEU A 266 -19.81 16.27 0.76
N ARG A 267 -18.84 15.56 1.33
CA ARG A 267 -18.16 14.44 0.65
C ARG A 267 -19.08 13.24 0.45
N ALA A 268 -19.86 12.89 1.45
CA ALA A 268 -20.78 11.75 1.39
C ALA A 268 -21.94 11.94 0.40
N LYS A 269 -22.23 13.19 -0.01
CA LYS A 269 -23.16 13.48 -1.11
C LYS A 269 -22.63 13.07 -2.48
N GLU A 270 -21.32 13.01 -2.67
CA GLU A 270 -20.71 12.59 -3.95
C GLU A 270 -20.88 11.08 -4.19
N GLY A 271 -20.92 10.29 -3.11
CA GLY A 271 -21.06 8.84 -3.17
C GLY A 271 -20.61 8.18 -1.88
N ILE A 272 -20.72 6.86 -1.83
CA ILE A 272 -20.11 6.06 -0.75
C ILE A 272 -18.59 6.13 -0.84
N VAL A 273 -18.06 6.13 -2.07
CA VAL A 273 -16.65 6.37 -2.37
C VAL A 273 -16.53 7.77 -2.97
N SER A 274 -16.02 8.72 -2.18
CA SER A 274 -15.78 10.11 -2.59
C SER A 274 -14.30 10.35 -2.86
N VAL A 275 -13.95 11.18 -3.85
CA VAL A 275 -12.56 11.38 -4.30
C VAL A 275 -12.01 12.70 -3.78
N ILE A 276 -10.82 12.67 -3.18
CA ILE A 276 -10.20 13.84 -2.55
C ILE A 276 -9.17 14.50 -3.47
N ASN A 277 -8.51 13.72 -4.33
CA ASN A 277 -7.45 14.21 -5.20
C ASN A 277 -7.85 14.28 -6.68
N LYS A 278 -6.96 14.79 -7.53
CA LYS A 278 -7.10 14.75 -8.99
C LYS A 278 -6.18 13.67 -9.55
N PRO A 279 -6.60 12.39 -9.55
CA PRO A 279 -5.72 11.29 -9.95
C PRO A 279 -5.35 11.40 -11.44
N GLN A 280 -4.08 11.17 -11.74
CA GLN A 280 -3.55 11.11 -13.10
C GLN A 280 -2.60 9.94 -13.23
N PHE A 281 -2.65 9.25 -14.38
CA PHE A 281 -1.75 8.16 -14.68
C PHE A 281 -0.34 8.67 -14.89
N GLN A 282 0.58 8.13 -14.10
CA GLN A 282 2.01 8.35 -14.20
C GLN A 282 2.69 7.07 -14.68
N ARG A 283 3.83 7.21 -15.35
CA ARG A 283 4.56 6.06 -15.87
C ARG A 283 5.31 5.40 -14.72
N THR A 284 5.03 4.12 -14.47
CA THR A 284 5.86 3.31 -13.59
C THR A 284 7.14 2.99 -14.34
N ALA A 285 8.29 3.35 -13.76
CA ALA A 285 9.59 2.93 -14.27
C ALA A 285 10.17 1.95 -13.25
N SER A 286 10.04 0.65 -13.52
CA SER A 286 10.74 -0.37 -12.73
C SER A 286 12.18 -0.52 -13.24
N PHE A 287 13.11 -0.80 -12.33
CA PHE A 287 14.49 -1.17 -12.70
C PHE A 287 14.51 -2.37 -13.66
N PHE A 288 13.49 -3.24 -13.60
CA PHE A 288 13.34 -4.40 -14.47
C PHE A 288 12.65 -4.12 -15.82
N ASP A 289 12.12 -2.91 -16.04
CA ASP A 289 11.41 -2.58 -17.29
C ASP A 289 12.36 -2.40 -18.48
N SER A 290 13.63 -2.06 -18.23
CA SER A 290 14.64 -1.94 -19.29
C SER A 290 15.21 -3.31 -19.69
N LYS A 291 14.37 -4.14 -20.31
CA LYS A 291 14.76 -5.47 -20.80
C LYS A 291 15.95 -5.42 -21.77
N SER A 292 16.08 -4.33 -22.55
CA SER A 292 17.25 -4.07 -23.40
C SER A 292 18.58 -3.98 -22.64
N LYS A 293 18.56 -3.59 -21.36
CA LYS A 293 19.76 -3.51 -20.50
C LYS A 293 20.00 -4.79 -19.72
N ILE A 294 18.94 -5.48 -19.30
CA ILE A 294 19.03 -6.65 -18.42
C ILE A 294 19.43 -7.91 -19.17
N TYR A 295 18.83 -8.15 -20.34
CA TYR A 295 19.10 -9.37 -21.10
C TYR A 295 20.56 -9.52 -21.51
N PRO A 296 21.26 -8.47 -22.00
CA PRO A 296 22.71 -8.56 -22.22
C PRO A 296 23.49 -9.02 -20.99
N VAL A 297 23.15 -8.51 -19.81
CA VAL A 297 23.83 -8.87 -18.54
C VAL A 297 23.51 -10.32 -18.16
N VAL A 298 22.25 -10.73 -18.25
CA VAL A 298 21.83 -12.11 -17.95
C VAL A 298 22.50 -13.11 -18.89
N PHE A 299 22.51 -12.85 -20.20
CA PHE A 299 23.19 -13.69 -21.18
C PHE A 299 24.70 -13.73 -20.96
N PHE A 300 25.31 -12.62 -20.56
CA PHE A 300 26.73 -12.58 -20.22
C PHE A 300 27.04 -13.42 -18.96
N ILE A 301 26.24 -13.31 -17.91
CA ILE A 301 26.37 -14.13 -16.70
C ILE A 301 26.14 -15.62 -17.03
N PHE A 302 25.14 -15.92 -17.85
CA PHE A 302 24.88 -17.29 -18.30
C PHE A 302 26.08 -17.85 -19.08
N PHE A 303 26.66 -17.07 -19.99
CA PHE A 303 27.89 -17.43 -20.70
C PHE A 303 29.04 -17.71 -19.72
N LEU A 304 29.24 -16.84 -18.73
CA LEU A 304 30.23 -17.04 -17.66
C LEU A 304 30.03 -18.38 -16.91
N ILE A 305 28.80 -18.70 -16.52
CA ILE A 305 28.47 -19.96 -15.84
C ILE A 305 28.73 -21.17 -16.73
N THR A 306 28.37 -21.12 -18.02
CA THR A 306 28.63 -22.24 -18.94
C THR A 306 30.12 -22.50 -19.12
N VAL A 307 30.94 -21.45 -19.21
CA VAL A 307 32.40 -21.56 -19.29
C VAL A 307 32.97 -22.19 -18.01
N SER A 308 32.47 -21.79 -16.84
CA SER A 308 32.80 -22.42 -15.55
C SER A 308 32.63 -23.92 -15.60
N LEU A 309 31.42 -24.36 -15.97
CA LEU A 309 31.02 -25.76 -15.97
C LEU A 309 31.90 -26.57 -16.92
N ILE A 310 32.12 -26.08 -18.14
CA ILE A 310 32.98 -26.75 -19.13
C ILE A 310 34.41 -26.88 -18.59
N SER A 311 34.93 -25.87 -17.89
CA SER A 311 36.28 -25.91 -17.31
C SER A 311 36.40 -26.96 -16.20
N LEU A 312 35.36 -27.10 -15.37
CA LEU A 312 35.28 -28.11 -14.31
C LEU A 312 35.19 -29.52 -14.89
N PHE A 313 34.31 -29.74 -15.88
CA PHE A 313 34.19 -31.03 -16.57
C PHE A 313 35.49 -31.47 -17.24
N LYS A 314 36.22 -30.54 -17.88
CA LYS A 314 37.54 -30.86 -18.46
C LYS A 314 38.60 -31.22 -17.43
N LYS A 315 38.51 -30.67 -16.21
CA LYS A 315 39.39 -31.03 -15.10
C LYS A 315 39.09 -32.43 -14.58
N LEU A 316 37.81 -32.74 -14.33
CA LEU A 316 37.35 -34.06 -13.89
C LEU A 316 37.72 -35.15 -14.89
N LYS A 317 37.51 -34.91 -16.20
CA LYS A 317 37.89 -35.87 -17.24
C LYS A 317 39.40 -36.18 -17.27
N LYS A 318 40.25 -35.18 -17.05
CA LYS A 318 41.71 -35.37 -16.98
C LYS A 318 42.14 -36.16 -15.75
N GLU A 319 41.50 -35.92 -14.60
CA GLU A 319 41.78 -36.69 -13.38
C GLU A 319 41.33 -38.16 -13.52
N ASP A 320 40.21 -38.39 -14.21
CA ASP A 320 39.69 -39.73 -14.48
C ASP A 320 40.57 -40.53 -15.47
N GLU A 321 41.08 -39.88 -16.53
CA GLU A 321 42.04 -40.48 -17.48
C GLU A 321 43.41 -40.76 -16.85
N VAL A 322 43.82 -39.98 -15.84
CA VAL A 322 45.08 -40.20 -15.11
C VAL A 322 44.94 -41.33 -14.08
N SER A 323 43.76 -41.56 -13.49
CA SER A 323 43.54 -42.67 -12.55
C SER A 323 43.41 -44.05 -13.23
N LYS A 324 43.14 -44.08 -14.54
CA LYS A 324 43.04 -45.31 -15.35
C LYS A 324 44.38 -45.76 -15.97
N LYS A 325 45.48 -45.03 -15.73
CA LYS A 325 46.85 -45.41 -16.12
C LYS A 325 47.64 -45.85 -14.90
#